data_AF-A0A371IH96-F1
#
_entry.id   AF-A0A371IH96-F1
#
_cell.length_a   1.000
_cell.length_b   1.000
_cell.length_c   1.000
_cell.angle_alpha   90.00
_cell.angle_beta   90.00
_cell.angle_gamma   90.00
#
_symmetry.space_group_name_H-M   'P 1'
#
loop_
_entity.id
_entity.type
_entity.pdbx_description
1 polymer ?
#
loop_
_entity_poly.entity_id
_entity_poly.type
_entity_poly.pdbx_seq_one_letter_code
_entity_poly.pdbx_strand_id
1 'polypeptide(L)'
;MEDEASAKGSALILGRPFFMAAKTKIDVHVRTLSMEFGDNMVQFNICEAMKYPAEDHSIFSIDIIDELIEEHICDGVLECL
;
A
#
# COMPACT_ATOMS: atom_id res chain seq x y z
N MET A 1 -17.33 11.80 -28.58
CA MET A 1 -17.72 11.02 -27.39
C MET A 1 -16.58 10.07 -27.19
N GLU A 2 -15.59 10.50 -26.41
CA GLU A 2 -14.44 9.66 -26.07
C GLU A 2 -14.89 8.77 -24.92
N ASP A 3 -14.94 7.46 -25.20
CA ASP A 3 -15.08 6.40 -24.20
C ASP A 3 -13.78 6.38 -23.40
N GLU A 4 -13.71 7.23 -22.37
CA GLU A 4 -12.70 7.15 -21.33
C GLU A 4 -12.93 5.81 -20.63
N ALA A 5 -12.18 4.77 -21.02
CA ALA A 5 -12.21 3.49 -20.35
C ALA A 5 -11.95 3.72 -18.86
N SER A 6 -13.03 3.67 -18.07
CA SER A 6 -12.97 3.73 -16.62
C SER A 6 -12.08 2.58 -16.18
N ALA A 7 -10.80 2.88 -15.94
CA ALA A 7 -9.87 1.97 -15.32
C ALA A 7 -10.45 1.70 -13.94
N LYS A 8 -11.25 0.64 -13.83
CA LYS A 8 -11.92 0.21 -12.63
C LYS A 8 -10.83 -0.24 -11.64
N GLY A 9 -10.25 0.75 -10.95
CA GLY A 9 -9.17 0.53 -10.01
C GLY A 9 -9.69 -0.30 -8.85
N SER A 10 -9.06 -1.43 -8.58
CA SER A 10 -9.28 -2.17 -7.35
C SER A 10 -8.64 -1.40 -6.18
N ALA A 11 -9.33 -1.34 -5.04
CA ALA A 11 -8.78 -0.74 -3.83
C ALA A 11 -7.86 -1.75 -3.12
N LEU A 12 -6.64 -1.33 -2.77
CA LEU A 12 -5.72 -2.10 -1.95
C LEU A 12 -5.76 -1.59 -0.50
N ILE A 13 -6.08 -2.47 0.44
CA ILE A 13 -6.06 -2.16 1.88
C ILE A 13 -4.74 -2.68 2.46
N LEU A 14 -3.88 -1.76 2.86
CA LEU A 14 -2.62 -2.09 3.53
C LEU A 14 -2.86 -2.19 5.04
N GLY A 15 -2.49 -3.34 5.61
CA GLY A 15 -2.62 -3.60 7.05
C GLY A 15 -1.50 -2.97 7.89
N ARG A 16 -1.68 -3.03 9.22
CA ARG A 16 -0.66 -2.63 10.19
C ARG A 16 0.70 -3.33 10.00
N PRO A 17 0.78 -4.65 9.68
CA PRO A 17 2.06 -5.30 9.44
C PRO A 17 2.85 -4.65 8.29
N PHE A 18 2.17 -4.34 7.18
CA PHE A 18 2.81 -3.67 6.03
C PHE A 18 3.34 -2.29 6.42
N PHE A 19 2.51 -1.48 7.10
CA PHE A 19 2.94 -0.15 7.53
C PHE A 19 4.12 -0.20 8.50
N MET A 20 4.19 -1.23 9.35
CA MET A 20 5.32 -1.46 10.26
C MET A 20 6.59 -1.84 9.51
N ALA A 21 6.50 -2.79 8.56
CA ALA A 21 7.63 -3.23 7.75
C ALA A 21 8.21 -2.08 6.91
N ALA A 22 7.36 -1.26 6.31
CA ALA A 22 7.75 -0.10 5.52
C ALA A 22 8.06 1.15 6.39
N LYS A 23 8.20 1.01 7.71
CA LYS A 23 8.47 2.10 8.67
C LYS A 23 7.64 3.37 8.40
N THR A 24 6.34 3.17 8.15
CA THR A 24 5.45 4.23 7.67
C THR A 24 5.27 5.31 8.74
N LYS A 25 5.38 6.57 8.34
CA LYS A 25 5.08 7.75 9.17
C LYS A 25 3.93 8.53 8.55
N ILE A 26 2.91 8.82 9.35
CA ILE A 26 1.76 9.62 8.94
C ILE A 26 1.83 10.94 9.70
N ASP A 27 2.17 12.01 8.99
CA ASP A 27 2.06 13.36 9.52
C ASP A 27 0.67 13.89 9.23
N VAL A 28 -0.17 13.96 10.26
CA VAL A 28 -1.56 14.42 10.16
C VAL A 28 -1.63 15.94 9.96
N HIS A 29 -0.65 16.69 10.48
CA HIS A 29 -0.64 18.15 10.38
C HIS A 29 -0.30 18.60 8.96
N VAL A 30 0.77 18.03 8.40
CA VAL A 30 1.24 18.33 7.03
C VAL A 30 0.52 17.48 5.98
N ARG A 31 -0.24 16.46 6.41
CA ARG A 31 -1.05 15.56 5.58
C ARG A 31 -0.20 14.78 4.58
N THR A 32 0.91 14.24 5.08
CA THR A 32 1.85 13.43 4.30
C THR A 32 1.97 12.05 4.90
N LEU A 33 2.13 11.05 4.03
CA LEU A 33 2.47 9.69 4.39
C LEU A 33 3.84 9.37 3.79
N SER A 34 4.80 8.99 4.62
CA SER A 34 6.13 8.56 4.16
C SER A 34 6.40 7.11 4.52
N MET A 35 7.09 6.39 3.64
CA MET A 35 7.44 4.98 3.78
C MET A 35 8.91 4.77 3.44
N GLU A 36 9.58 3.85 4.13
CA GLU A 36 10.98 3.50 3.93
C GLU A 36 11.07 2.06 3.39
N PHE A 37 11.84 1.87 2.31
CA PHE A 37 12.12 0.57 1.69
C PHE A 37 13.62 0.44 1.43
N GLY A 38 14.33 -0.26 2.32
CA GLY A 38 15.79 -0.26 2.33
C GLY A 38 16.32 1.17 2.53
N ASP A 39 17.10 1.66 1.59
CA ASP A 39 17.66 3.02 1.60
C ASP A 39 16.75 4.06 0.92
N ASN A 40 15.60 3.65 0.38
CA ASN A 40 14.68 4.54 -0.32
C ASN A 40 13.58 5.06 0.62
N MET A 41 13.23 6.33 0.45
CA MET A 41 12.09 6.95 1.11
C MET A 41 11.07 7.41 0.06
N VAL A 42 9.83 6.95 0.19
CA VAL A 42 8.70 7.35 -0.65
C VAL A 42 7.79 8.26 0.17
N GLN A 43 7.31 9.35 -0.41
CA GLN A 43 6.41 10.29 0.25
C GLN A 43 5.18 10.55 -0.61
N PHE A 44 4.01 10.49 0.02
CA PHE A 44 2.71 10.72 -0.59
C PHE A 44 2.05 11.94 0.04
N ASN A 45 1.41 12.77 -0.79
CA ASN A 45 0.52 13.83 -0.35
C ASN A 45 -0.90 13.26 -0.20
N ILE A 46 -1.40 13.18 1.04
CA ILE A 46 -2.71 12.57 1.33
C ILE A 46 -3.84 13.41 0.74
N CYS A 47 -3.73 14.75 0.74
CA CYS A 47 -4.75 15.61 0.16
C CYS A 47 -4.87 15.43 -1.35
N GLU A 48 -3.78 15.20 -2.04
CA GLU A 48 -3.78 14.97 -3.48
C GLU A 48 -4.35 13.59 -3.83
N ALA A 49 -3.96 12.55 -3.07
CA ALA A 49 -4.47 11.20 -3.25
C ALA A 49 -5.99 11.09 -3.00
N MET A 50 -6.53 11.87 -2.06
CA MET A 50 -7.96 11.85 -1.71
C MET A 50 -8.84 12.68 -2.68
N LYS A 51 -8.27 13.42 -3.65
CA LYS A 51 -9.07 14.21 -4.63
C LYS A 51 -9.88 13.33 -5.58
N TYR A 52 -9.43 12.11 -5.81
CA TYR A 52 -10.09 11.13 -6.65
C TYR A 52 -10.50 9.95 -5.78
N PRO A 53 -11.63 10.04 -5.04
CA PRO A 53 -12.15 8.86 -4.37
C PRO A 53 -12.40 7.80 -5.45
N ALA A 54 -11.78 6.63 -5.34
CA ALA A 54 -12.02 5.57 -6.31
C ALA A 54 -13.52 5.21 -6.24
N GLU A 55 -14.24 5.40 -7.35
CA GLU A 55 -15.65 5.05 -7.45
C GLU A 55 -15.79 3.52 -7.48
N ASP A 56 -16.72 2.99 -6.68
CA ASP A 56 -17.08 1.57 -6.54
C ASP A 56 -15.94 0.60 -6.18
N HIS A 57 -15.67 0.49 -4.88
CA HIS A 57 -14.75 -0.51 -4.34
C HIS A 57 -15.39 -1.91 -4.31
N SER A 58 -15.17 -2.69 -5.37
CA SER A 58 -15.18 -4.14 -5.22
C SER A 58 -13.95 -4.53 -4.39
N ILE A 59 -14.17 -4.94 -3.14
CA ILE A 59 -13.11 -5.40 -2.23
C ILE A 59 -12.71 -6.81 -2.68
N PHE A 60 -11.52 -6.93 -3.25
CA PHE A 60 -10.91 -8.21 -3.59
C PHE A 60 -9.82 -8.53 -2.55
N SER A 61 -9.90 -9.70 -1.90
CA SER A 61 -8.80 -10.24 -1.10
C SER A 61 -7.87 -10.99 -2.02
N ILE A 62 -6.56 -10.73 -1.92
CA ILE A 62 -5.53 -11.50 -2.61
C ILE A 62 -4.76 -12.24 -1.51
N ASP A 63 -5.13 -13.50 -1.30
CA ASP A 63 -4.51 -14.38 -0.28
C ASP A 63 -3.17 -14.98 -0.78
N ILE A 64 -2.74 -14.62 -1.99
CA ILE A 64 -1.50 -15.12 -2.65
C ILE A 64 -0.23 -14.68 -1.89
N ILE A 65 -0.35 -13.74 -0.95
CA ILE A 65 0.79 -13.32 -0.11
C ILE A 65 1.24 -14.45 0.82
N ASP A 66 0.34 -15.32 1.29
CA ASP A 66 0.73 -16.43 2.18
C ASP A 66 1.64 -17.45 1.47
N GLU A 67 1.38 -17.73 0.18
CA GLU A 67 2.19 -18.62 -0.65
C GLU A 67 3.57 -18.02 -0.97
N LEU A 68 3.64 -16.70 -1.19
CA LEU A 68 4.91 -15.97 -1.41
C LEU A 68 5.73 -15.84 -0.12
N ILE A 69 5.06 -15.74 1.03
CA ILE A 69 5.71 -15.70 2.35
C ILE A 69 6.41 -17.05 2.62
N GLU A 70 5.83 -18.20 2.28
CA GLU A 70 6.48 -19.50 2.46
C GLU A 70 7.77 -19.65 1.63
N GLU A 71 7.80 -19.11 0.40
CA GLU A 71 9.01 -19.14 -0.46
C GLU A 71 10.12 -18.20 0.04
N HIS A 72 9.75 -17.07 0.68
CA HIS A 72 10.71 -16.04 1.13
C HIS A 72 11.08 -16.08 2.63
N ILE A 73 10.34 -16.81 3.48
CA ILE A 73 10.71 -16.98 4.91
C ILE A 73 12.04 -17.73 5.06
N CYS A 74 12.39 -18.60 4.11
CA CYS A 74 13.65 -19.35 4.17
C CYS A 74 14.91 -18.48 3.99
N ASP A 75 14.79 -17.20 3.59
CA ASP A 75 15.94 -16.34 3.26
C ASP A 75 16.09 -15.09 4.17
N GLY A 76 15.51 -15.11 5.38
CA GLY A 76 15.92 -14.20 6.47
C GLY A 76 14.90 -13.14 6.91
N VAL A 77 13.64 -13.21 6.49
CA VAL A 77 12.60 -12.26 6.93
C VAL A 77 12.17 -12.45 8.40
N LEU A 78 12.51 -13.57 9.03
CA LEU A 78 12.10 -13.90 10.41
C LEU A 78 12.85 -13.11 11.50
N GLU A 79 13.93 -12.38 11.21
CA GLU A 79 14.62 -11.57 12.25
C GLU A 79 13.85 -10.28 12.63
N CYS A 80 12.74 -9.98 11.95
CA CYS A 80 11.97 -8.76 12.15
C CYS A 80 10.57 -8.97 12.77
N LEU A 81 10.23 -10.18 13.25
CA LEU A 81 8.97 -10.49 13.96
C LEU A 81 9.17 -10.65 15.47
#